data_AF-A0A1Q5MW17-F1
#
_entry.id   AF-A0A1Q5MW17-F1
#
_cell.length_a   1.000
_cell.length_b   1.000
_cell.length_c   1.000
_cell.angle_alpha   90.00
_cell.angle_beta   90.00
_cell.angle_gamma   90.00
#
_symmetry.space_group_name_H-M   'P 1'
#
loop_
_entity.id
_entity.type
_entity.pdbx_description
1 polymer ?
#
loop_
_entity_poly.entity_id
_entity_poly.type
_entity_poly.pdbx_seq_one_letter_code
_entity_poly.pdbx_strand_id
1 'polypeptide(L)'
;MSWDEDGTPHPLAQRRTGRSELEPDRLPEVRELEVLGWEPAPGELRWAFLPYVWPAAARTWIPDRSTHWAVETALDGRGHITAVEAAPLPEADLRGLDGESDAALAALGLPPRPRGRLWLLRPVGPYPTVAAVLGHLDRAAAALGLEPGPSARWLALARAELAALHDGPEQSAP
;
A
#
# COMPACT_ATOMS: atom_id res chain seq x y z
N MET A 1 5.43 4.45 15.75
CA MET A 1 5.22 3.93 14.38
C MET A 1 5.64 2.48 14.35
N SER A 2 4.70 1.60 14.03
CA SER A 2 4.79 0.13 14.10
C SER A 2 3.97 -0.41 12.95
N TRP A 3 4.22 -1.64 12.52
CA TRP A 3 3.17 -2.39 11.84
C TRP A 3 2.07 -2.70 12.86
N ASP A 4 0.81 -2.70 12.42
CA ASP A 4 -0.31 -3.14 13.25
C ASP A 4 -0.33 -4.68 13.33
N GLU A 5 0.77 -5.28 13.79
CA GLU A 5 1.05 -6.72 13.67
C GLU A 5 -0.01 -7.55 14.40
N ASP A 6 -0.38 -7.11 15.60
CA ASP A 6 -1.40 -7.72 16.46
C ASP A 6 -2.81 -7.14 16.25
N GLY A 7 -2.95 -6.12 15.40
CA GLY A 7 -4.23 -5.50 15.13
C GLY A 7 -5.16 -6.42 14.35
N THR A 8 -6.45 -6.22 14.51
CA THR A 8 -7.46 -6.99 13.76
C THR A 8 -7.69 -6.37 12.38
N PRO A 9 -7.98 -7.18 11.35
CA PRO A 9 -8.35 -6.64 10.05
C PRO A 9 -9.61 -5.78 10.18
N HIS A 10 -9.80 -4.86 9.24
CA HIS A 10 -11.02 -4.06 9.19
C HIS A 10 -12.26 -4.98 9.24
N PRO A 11 -13.29 -4.69 10.06
CA PRO A 11 -14.43 -5.59 10.26
C PRO A 11 -15.15 -6.02 8.97
N LEU A 12 -15.14 -5.19 7.92
CA LEU A 12 -15.69 -5.54 6.60
C LEU A 12 -15.01 -6.77 5.98
N ALA A 13 -13.72 -6.98 6.23
CA ALA A 13 -13.01 -8.16 5.75
C ALA A 13 -13.55 -9.46 6.35
N GLN A 14 -14.07 -9.42 7.58
CA GLN A 14 -14.57 -10.62 8.28
C GLN A 14 -15.86 -11.18 7.67
N ARG A 15 -16.53 -10.40 6.81
CA ARG A 15 -17.76 -10.81 6.12
C ARG A 15 -17.51 -11.79 4.98
N ARG A 16 -16.24 -12.01 4.58
CA ARG A 16 -15.87 -12.80 3.42
C ARG A 16 -14.74 -13.77 3.74
N THR A 17 -14.77 -14.92 3.07
CA THR A 17 -13.80 -16.00 3.23
C THR A 17 -13.35 -16.52 1.86
N GLY A 18 -12.24 -17.27 1.84
CA GLY A 18 -11.71 -17.86 0.61
C GLY A 18 -11.00 -16.86 -0.33
N ARG A 19 -10.46 -17.41 -1.42
CA ARG A 19 -9.78 -16.66 -2.50
C ARG A 19 -10.80 -16.03 -3.46
N SER A 20 -10.35 -14.99 -4.15
CA SER A 20 -11.09 -14.26 -5.18
C SER A 20 -10.22 -14.19 -6.43
N GLU A 21 -10.81 -14.43 -7.60
CA GLU A 21 -10.11 -14.28 -8.89
C GLU A 21 -9.89 -12.82 -9.29
N LEU A 22 -10.46 -11.88 -8.53
CA LEU A 22 -10.31 -10.44 -8.74
C LEU A 22 -8.95 -9.96 -8.24
N GLU A 23 -8.43 -8.96 -8.96
CA GLU A 23 -7.30 -8.14 -8.53
C GLU A 23 -7.55 -7.47 -7.16
N PRO A 24 -6.49 -7.17 -6.39
CA PRO A 24 -6.58 -6.56 -5.06
C PRO A 24 -7.49 -5.33 -4.99
N ASP A 25 -7.36 -4.38 -5.91
CA ASP A 25 -8.13 -3.13 -6.00
C ASP A 25 -9.61 -3.35 -6.39
N ARG A 26 -9.92 -4.52 -6.95
CA ARG A 26 -11.27 -4.90 -7.39
C ARG A 26 -12.00 -5.75 -6.37
N LEU A 27 -11.36 -6.12 -5.25
CA LEU A 27 -12.03 -6.84 -4.19
C LEU A 27 -13.21 -6.01 -3.67
N PRO A 28 -14.40 -6.62 -3.50
CA PRO A 28 -15.57 -5.86 -3.12
C PRO A 28 -15.43 -5.16 -1.75
N GLU A 29 -14.59 -5.67 -0.85
CA GLU A 29 -14.32 -5.03 0.46
C GLU A 29 -13.45 -3.79 0.32
N VAL A 30 -12.56 -3.75 -0.68
CA VAL A 30 -11.81 -2.54 -1.02
C VAL A 30 -12.77 -1.48 -1.53
N ARG A 31 -13.66 -1.83 -2.47
CA ARG A 31 -14.66 -0.89 -3.00
C ARG A 31 -15.62 -0.35 -1.94
N GLU A 32 -16.05 -1.20 -1.02
CA GLU A 32 -16.88 -0.76 0.12
C GLU A 32 -16.11 0.21 1.03
N LEU A 33 -14.82 -0.04 1.25
CA LEU A 33 -13.95 0.83 2.03
C LEU A 33 -13.67 2.17 1.32
N GLU A 34 -13.54 2.18 -0.01
CA GLU A 34 -13.42 3.38 -0.83
C GLU A 34 -14.62 4.31 -0.65
N VAL A 35 -15.85 3.77 -0.62
CA VAL A 35 -17.06 4.55 -0.32
C VAL A 35 -17.00 5.18 1.08
N LEU A 36 -16.31 4.55 2.03
CA LEU A 36 -16.08 5.06 3.39
C LEU A 36 -14.87 6.01 3.50
N GLY A 37 -14.23 6.34 2.37
CA GLY A 37 -13.10 7.27 2.31
C GLY A 37 -11.75 6.63 2.67
N TRP A 38 -11.61 5.32 2.50
CA TRP A 38 -10.35 4.61 2.56
C TRP A 38 -9.81 4.36 1.14
N GLU A 39 -8.55 4.64 0.90
CA GLU A 39 -7.91 4.41 -0.40
C GLU A 39 -6.82 3.33 -0.26
N PRO A 40 -6.61 2.45 -1.25
CA PRO A 40 -5.49 1.52 -1.25
C PRO A 40 -4.16 2.26 -1.06
N ALA A 41 -3.27 1.71 -0.24
CA ALA A 41 -1.93 2.25 -0.11
C ALA A 41 -1.21 2.16 -1.48
N PRO A 42 -0.44 3.20 -1.87
CA PRO A 42 0.28 3.22 -3.14
C PRO A 42 1.25 2.04 -3.26
N GLY A 43 1.31 1.43 -4.45
CA GLY A 43 2.14 0.27 -4.74
C GLY A 43 3.58 0.60 -5.12
N GLU A 44 3.92 1.86 -5.38
CA GLU A 44 5.27 2.23 -5.80
C GLU A 44 6.30 2.04 -4.68
N LEU A 45 7.48 1.51 -5.02
CA LEU A 45 8.56 1.21 -4.07
C LEU A 45 8.96 2.39 -3.17
N ARG A 46 8.91 3.62 -3.70
CA ARG A 46 9.22 4.84 -2.93
C ARG A 46 8.27 5.08 -1.75
N TRP A 47 7.12 4.41 -1.74
CA TRP A 47 6.07 4.52 -0.74
C TRP A 47 5.87 3.24 0.08
N ALA A 48 6.73 2.21 -0.08
CA ALA A 48 6.57 0.93 0.62
C ALA A 48 6.49 1.06 2.15
N PHE A 49 7.11 2.09 2.74
CA PHE A 49 7.09 2.36 4.18
C PHE A 49 5.83 3.08 4.66
N LEU A 50 4.96 3.58 3.77
CA LEU A 50 3.86 4.47 4.17
C LEU A 50 2.95 3.88 5.24
N PRO A 51 2.44 2.64 5.14
CA PRO A 51 1.54 2.16 6.16
C PRO A 51 2.23 2.01 7.52
N TYR A 52 3.57 1.89 7.59
CA TYR A 52 4.33 1.88 8.85
C TYR A 52 4.29 3.24 9.56
N VAL A 53 4.36 4.33 8.79
CA VAL A 53 4.44 5.72 9.30
C VAL A 53 3.12 6.48 9.28
N TRP A 54 2.12 6.00 8.56
CA TRP A 54 0.80 6.61 8.51
C TRP A 54 0.15 6.62 9.90
N PRO A 55 -0.61 7.66 10.28
CA PRO A 55 -1.27 7.69 11.58
C PRO A 55 -2.16 6.46 11.80
N ALA A 56 -2.09 5.88 13.00
CA ALA A 56 -2.76 4.62 13.31
C ALA A 56 -4.28 4.69 13.12
N ALA A 57 -4.90 5.82 13.47
CA ALA A 57 -6.33 6.07 13.29
C ALA A 57 -6.76 6.26 11.81
N ALA A 58 -5.80 6.54 10.92
CA ALA A 58 -6.03 6.81 9.50
C ALA A 58 -5.43 5.71 8.59
N ARG A 59 -5.10 4.55 9.14
CA ARG A 59 -4.68 3.36 8.39
C ARG A 59 -5.45 2.14 8.86
N THR A 60 -5.68 1.21 7.95
CA THR A 60 -6.25 -0.10 8.27
C THR A 60 -5.75 -1.12 7.26
N TRP A 61 -6.13 -2.37 7.44
CA TRP A 61 -5.78 -3.43 6.51
C TRP A 61 -6.91 -4.45 6.39
N ILE A 62 -6.90 -5.17 5.27
CA ILE A 62 -7.74 -6.35 5.03
C ILE A 62 -6.85 -7.50 4.54
N PRO A 63 -7.26 -8.77 4.70
CA PRO A 63 -6.55 -9.89 4.10
C PRO A 63 -6.55 -9.76 2.58
N ASP A 64 -5.40 -9.97 1.96
CA ASP A 64 -5.30 -10.11 0.52
C ASP A 64 -5.87 -11.47 0.09
N ARG A 65 -7.08 -11.44 -0.44
CA ARG A 65 -7.78 -12.63 -0.94
C ARG A 65 -7.63 -12.79 -2.45
N SER A 66 -6.94 -11.88 -3.14
CA SER A 66 -6.74 -11.98 -4.57
C SER A 66 -5.95 -13.25 -4.93
N THR A 67 -6.19 -13.73 -6.14
CA THR A 67 -5.39 -14.77 -6.78
C THR A 67 -4.42 -14.07 -7.73
N HIS A 68 -3.13 -14.20 -7.47
CA HIS A 68 -2.12 -13.78 -8.44
C HIS A 68 -1.97 -14.88 -9.49
N TRP A 69 -1.91 -14.47 -10.75
CA TRP A 69 -1.84 -15.39 -11.90
C TRP A 69 -0.44 -15.35 -12.53
N ALA A 70 0.12 -16.52 -12.78
CA ALA A 70 1.22 -16.70 -13.73
C ALA A 70 0.61 -16.77 -15.13
N VAL A 71 1.07 -15.91 -16.03
CA VAL A 71 0.63 -15.91 -17.43
C VAL A 71 1.83 -16.27 -18.31
N GLU A 72 1.78 -17.45 -18.90
CA GLU A 72 2.78 -17.92 -19.86
C GLU A 72 2.29 -17.66 -21.28
N THR A 73 3.12 -17.01 -22.08
CA THR A 73 2.81 -16.67 -23.47
C THR A 73 3.80 -17.37 -24.39
N ALA A 74 3.28 -18.21 -25.29
CA ALA A 74 4.08 -18.81 -26.35
C ALA A 74 4.12 -17.87 -27.56
N LEU A 75 5.29 -17.72 -28.16
CA LEU A 75 5.49 -16.91 -29.37
C LEU A 75 5.90 -17.78 -30.56
N ASP A 76 5.51 -17.41 -31.77
CA ASP A 76 6.09 -17.96 -32.99
C ASP A 76 7.51 -17.41 -33.25
N GLY A 77 8.21 -17.94 -34.26
CA GLY A 77 9.53 -17.45 -34.68
C GLY A 77 9.55 -16.03 -35.25
N ARG A 78 8.41 -15.32 -35.27
CA ARG A 78 8.24 -13.92 -35.71
C ARG A 78 7.80 -13.01 -34.55
N GLY A 79 7.65 -13.55 -33.34
CA GLY A 79 7.22 -12.80 -32.16
C GLY A 79 5.70 -12.64 -32.01
N HIS A 80 4.88 -13.35 -32.77
CA HIS A 80 3.42 -13.35 -32.56
C HIS A 80 3.02 -14.34 -31.48
N ILE A 81 2.03 -13.97 -30.67
CA ILE A 81 1.45 -14.85 -29.65
C ILE A 81 0.71 -16.01 -30.32
N THR A 82 1.08 -17.24 -29.96
CA THR A 82 0.48 -18.48 -30.47
C THR A 82 -0.32 -19.24 -29.41
N ALA A 83 -0.01 -19.05 -28.13
CA ALA A 83 -0.77 -19.59 -27.01
C ALA A 83 -0.60 -18.71 -25.76
N VAL A 84 -1.61 -18.76 -24.89
CA VAL A 84 -1.59 -18.14 -23.57
C VAL A 84 -2.15 -19.14 -22.58
N GLU A 85 -1.36 -19.48 -21.55
CA GLU A 85 -1.78 -20.31 -20.44
C GLU A 85 -1.72 -19.49 -19.15
N ALA A 86 -2.77 -19.60 -18.33
CA ALA A 86 -2.87 -18.91 -17.05
C ALA A 86 -3.11 -19.92 -15.93
N ALA A 87 -2.27 -19.86 -14.91
CA ALA A 87 -2.40 -20.69 -13.71
C ALA A 87 -2.19 -19.82 -12.46
N PRO A 88 -2.80 -20.16 -11.30
CA PRO A 88 -2.49 -19.49 -10.06
C PRO A 88 -1.00 -19.55 -9.75
N LEU A 89 -0.43 -18.42 -9.36
CA LEU A 89 0.99 -18.31 -9.04
C LEU A 89 1.31 -19.24 -7.84
N PRO A 90 2.36 -20.09 -7.94
CA PRO A 90 2.77 -20.95 -6.83
C PRO A 90 3.11 -20.16 -5.56
N GLU A 91 2.91 -20.76 -4.39
CA GLU A 91 3.17 -20.09 -3.10
C GLU A 91 4.61 -19.62 -2.93
N ALA A 92 5.58 -20.36 -3.50
CA ALA A 92 6.98 -19.97 -3.47
C ALA A 92 7.22 -18.65 -4.22
N ASP A 93 6.56 -18.46 -5.36
CA ASP A 93 6.69 -17.28 -6.20
C ASP A 93 5.91 -16.09 -5.64
N LEU A 94 4.76 -16.34 -4.98
CA LEU A 94 4.02 -15.33 -4.22
C LEU A 94 4.89 -14.63 -3.17
N ARG A 95 5.78 -15.35 -2.48
CA ARG A 95 6.69 -14.75 -1.49
C ARG A 95 7.70 -13.80 -2.13
N GLY A 96 8.07 -14.07 -3.39
CA GLY A 96 9.00 -13.26 -4.17
C GLY A 96 8.42 -11.91 -4.62
N LEU A 97 7.10 -11.78 -4.71
CA LEU A 97 6.43 -10.56 -5.18
C LEU A 97 6.77 -9.33 -4.32
N ASP A 98 6.94 -9.48 -3.00
CA ASP A 98 7.32 -8.36 -2.13
C ASP A 98 8.83 -8.17 -2.01
N GLY A 99 9.66 -8.98 -2.69
CA GLY A 99 11.11 -9.00 -2.47
C GLY A 99 11.78 -7.64 -2.63
N GLU A 100 11.38 -6.87 -3.64
CA GLU A 100 11.89 -5.51 -3.86
C GLU A 100 11.44 -4.52 -2.77
N SER A 101 10.19 -4.64 -2.31
CA SER A 101 9.65 -3.83 -1.23
C SER A 101 10.34 -4.15 0.11
N ASP A 102 10.57 -5.43 0.39
CA ASP A 102 11.28 -5.86 1.59
C ASP A 102 12.72 -5.39 1.60
N ALA A 103 13.42 -5.46 0.46
CA ALA A 103 14.77 -4.93 0.33
C ALA A 103 14.81 -3.41 0.56
N ALA A 104 13.84 -2.67 0.02
CA ALA A 104 13.71 -1.24 0.25
C ALA A 104 13.44 -0.90 1.74
N LEU A 105 12.58 -1.67 2.41
CA LEU A 105 12.29 -1.49 3.84
C LEU A 105 13.50 -1.85 4.72
N ALA A 106 14.21 -2.93 4.40
CA ALA A 106 15.43 -3.34 5.09
C ALA A 106 16.53 -2.28 4.98
N ALA A 107 16.70 -1.66 3.79
CA ALA A 107 17.64 -0.56 3.59
C ALA A 107 17.31 0.69 4.45
N LEU A 108 16.04 0.84 4.85
CA LEU A 108 15.56 1.88 5.77
C LEU A 108 15.66 1.47 7.25
N GLY A 109 16.12 0.25 7.55
CA GLY A 109 16.13 -0.31 8.91
C GLY A 109 14.72 -0.64 9.43
N LEU A 110 13.75 -0.85 8.55
CA LEU A 110 12.37 -1.19 8.91
C LEU A 110 12.13 -2.70 8.79
N PRO A 111 11.25 -3.27 9.64
CA PRO A 111 10.81 -4.65 9.47
C PRO A 111 10.00 -4.82 8.16
N PRO A 112 9.99 -6.03 7.57
CA PRO A 112 9.22 -6.30 6.35
C PRO A 112 7.72 -6.07 6.58
N ARG A 113 6.96 -5.86 5.50
CA ARG A 113 5.51 -5.74 5.59
C ARG A 113 4.89 -7.08 6.02
N PRO A 114 3.90 -7.08 6.94
CA PRO A 114 3.14 -8.29 7.22
C PRO A 114 2.49 -8.82 5.94
N ARG A 115 2.70 -10.11 5.64
CA ARG A 115 2.27 -10.75 4.39
C ARG A 115 0.75 -10.92 4.32
N GLY A 116 0.23 -10.94 3.09
CA GLY A 116 -1.18 -11.18 2.82
C GLY A 116 -2.09 -10.08 3.36
N ARG A 117 -1.59 -8.85 3.47
CA ARG A 117 -2.36 -7.68 3.91
C ARG A 117 -2.41 -6.64 2.82
N LEU A 118 -3.61 -6.22 2.44
CA LEU A 118 -3.82 -5.01 1.67
C LEU A 118 -4.02 -3.86 2.65
N TRP A 119 -3.12 -2.89 2.60
CA TRP A 119 -3.19 -1.70 3.43
C TRP A 119 -4.07 -0.65 2.76
N LEU A 120 -4.93 -0.02 3.56
CA LEU A 120 -5.74 1.11 3.15
C LEU A 120 -5.47 2.30 4.07
N LEU A 121 -5.51 3.49 3.48
CA LEU A 121 -5.17 4.76 4.13
C LEU A 121 -6.36 5.71 3.98
N ARG A 122 -6.63 6.50 5.03
CA ARG A 122 -7.45 7.70 4.90
C ARG A 122 -6.54 8.91 4.74
N PRO A 123 -6.95 9.94 4.00
CA PRO A 123 -6.24 11.21 4.01
C PRO A 123 -6.17 11.79 5.43
N VAL A 124 -5.13 12.58 5.68
CA VAL A 124 -4.87 13.22 6.97
C VAL A 124 -4.70 14.73 6.79
N GLY A 125 -5.00 15.49 7.84
CA GLY A 125 -5.00 16.96 7.77
C GLY A 125 -6.08 17.51 6.83
N PRO A 126 -5.84 18.63 6.13
CA PRO A 126 -6.83 19.29 5.28
C PRO A 126 -6.98 18.67 3.89
N TYR A 127 -6.33 17.53 3.62
CA TYR A 127 -6.29 16.94 2.29
C TYR A 127 -7.52 16.05 2.03
N PRO A 128 -8.14 16.15 0.85
CA PRO A 128 -9.35 15.39 0.54
C PRO A 128 -9.08 13.94 0.11
N THR A 129 -7.84 13.62 -0.31
CA THR A 129 -7.46 12.30 -0.83
C THR A 129 -6.05 11.92 -0.40
N VAL A 130 -5.74 10.62 -0.39
CA VAL A 130 -4.39 10.12 -0.13
C VAL A 130 -3.42 10.69 -1.16
N ALA A 131 -3.80 10.72 -2.44
CA ALA A 131 -2.99 11.33 -3.50
C ALA A 131 -2.64 12.81 -3.20
N ALA A 132 -3.54 13.59 -2.60
CA ALA A 132 -3.26 14.97 -2.22
C ALA A 132 -2.25 15.06 -1.06
N VAL A 133 -2.30 14.13 -0.10
CA VAL A 133 -1.27 13.98 0.94
C VAL A 133 0.08 13.62 0.33
N LEU A 134 0.13 12.66 -0.60
CA LEU A 134 1.37 12.29 -1.29
C LEU A 134 1.95 13.47 -2.08
N GLY A 135 1.10 14.22 -2.78
CA GLY A 135 1.52 15.44 -3.47
C GLY A 135 2.06 16.52 -2.52
N HIS A 136 1.55 16.60 -1.29
CA HIS A 136 2.15 17.45 -0.24
C HIS A 136 3.55 16.97 0.15
N LEU A 137 3.71 15.68 0.42
CA LEU A 137 5.01 15.08 0.76
C LEU A 137 6.04 15.29 -0.35
N ASP A 138 5.65 15.09 -1.62
CA ASP A 138 6.51 15.34 -2.78
C ASP A 138 6.95 16.82 -2.85
N ARG A 139 6.04 17.78 -2.62
CA ARG A 139 6.38 19.21 -2.56
C ARG A 139 7.31 19.55 -1.40
N ALA A 140 7.09 18.97 -0.23
CA ALA A 140 7.94 19.17 0.94
C ALA A 140 9.37 18.65 0.70
N ALA A 141 9.52 17.49 0.04
CA ALA A 141 10.84 16.99 -0.35
C ALA A 141 11.53 17.89 -1.36
N ALA A 142 10.80 18.33 -2.39
CA ALA A 142 11.34 19.21 -3.41
C ALA A 142 11.86 20.53 -2.81
N ALA A 143 11.15 21.10 -1.84
CA ALA A 143 11.59 22.31 -1.12
C ALA A 143 12.91 22.11 -0.35
N LEU A 144 13.24 20.86 0.02
CA LEU A 144 14.49 20.49 0.71
C LEU A 144 15.56 19.93 -0.25
N GLY A 145 15.30 19.92 -1.56
CA GLY A 145 16.20 19.33 -2.55
C GLY A 145 16.41 17.82 -2.37
N LEU A 146 15.38 17.12 -1.86
CA LEU A 146 15.42 15.66 -1.69
C LEU A 146 14.89 14.97 -2.95
N GLU A 147 15.68 14.04 -3.48
CA GLU A 147 15.22 13.16 -4.55
C GLU A 147 14.18 12.17 -4.03
N PRO A 148 13.06 11.94 -4.75
CA PRO A 148 12.07 10.95 -4.37
C PRO A 148 12.66 9.53 -4.39
N GLY A 149 12.56 8.80 -3.28
CA GLY A 149 13.03 7.42 -3.21
C GLY A 149 13.15 6.90 -1.78
N PRO A 150 13.31 5.57 -1.61
CA PRO A 150 13.42 4.94 -0.29
C PRO A 150 14.77 5.30 0.37
N SER A 151 14.82 6.47 1.01
CA SER A 151 15.97 6.93 1.79
C SER A 151 15.56 7.27 3.23
N ALA A 152 16.50 7.18 4.17
CA ALA A 152 16.24 7.54 5.57
C ALA A 152 15.77 9.00 5.72
N ARG A 153 16.26 9.92 4.88
CA ARG A 153 15.84 11.32 4.86
C ARG A 153 14.41 11.48 4.38
N TRP A 154 14.02 10.74 3.35
CA TRP A 154 12.64 10.73 2.85
C TRP A 154 11.66 10.15 3.88
N LEU A 155 12.03 9.02 4.51
CA LEU A 155 11.26 8.43 5.61
C LEU A 155 11.08 9.40 6.79
N ALA A 156 12.15 10.09 7.19
CA ALA A 156 12.12 11.05 8.28
C ALA A 156 11.24 12.26 7.96
N LEU A 157 11.31 12.79 6.74
CA LEU A 157 10.44 13.86 6.27
C LEU A 157 8.97 13.43 6.30
N ALA A 158 8.65 12.30 5.65
CA ALA A 158 7.27 11.81 5.60
C ALA A 158 6.69 11.60 7.00
N ARG A 159 7.49 11.05 7.92
CA ARG A 159 7.12 10.90 9.33
C ARG A 159 6.81 12.23 10.01
N ALA A 160 7.66 13.24 9.84
CA ALA A 160 7.47 14.55 10.45
C ALA A 160 6.23 15.26 9.90
N GLU A 161 6.06 15.28 8.58
CA GLU A 161 4.92 15.89 7.90
C GLU A 161 3.60 15.21 8.29
N LEU A 162 3.54 13.87 8.29
CA LEU A 162 2.33 13.13 8.68
C LEU A 162 1.96 13.34 10.14
N ALA A 163 2.94 13.44 11.04
CA ALA A 163 2.70 13.78 12.44
C ALA A 163 2.12 15.20 12.58
N ALA A 164 2.73 16.18 11.90
CA ALA A 164 2.23 17.57 11.91
C ALA A 164 0.81 17.70 11.34
N LEU A 165 0.47 16.92 10.31
CA LEU A 165 -0.87 16.89 9.73
C LEU A 165 -1.90 16.19 10.64
N HIS A 166 -1.46 15.24 11.47
CA HIS A 166 -2.33 14.55 12.43
C HIS A 166 -2.59 15.40 13.68
N ASP A 167 -1.58 16.11 14.16
CA ASP A 167 -1.63 16.96 15.36
C ASP A 167 -2.15 18.37 15.06
N GLY A 168 -2.50 18.67 13.80
CA GLY A 168 -3.12 19.92 13.40
C GLY A 168 -4.41 20.18 14.18
N PRO A 169 -4.71 21.45 14.53
CA PRO A 169 -5.71 21.78 15.53
C PRO A 169 -7.05 21.15 15.21
N GLU A 170 -7.64 20.47 16.20
CA GLU A 170 -9.06 20.14 16.23
C GLU A 170 -9.81 21.38 15.72
N GLN A 171 -10.50 21.23 14.60
CA GLN A 171 -11.49 22.21 14.20
C GLN A 171 -12.55 22.19 15.30
N SER A 172 -12.41 23.09 16.28
CA SER A 172 -13.48 23.52 17.16
C SER A 172 -14.63 23.96 16.25
N ALA A 173 -15.56 23.06 16.02
CA ALA A 173 -16.85 23.42 15.46
C ALA A 173 -17.64 24.19 16.53
N PRO A 174 -18.35 25.26 16.15
CA PRO A 174 -19.14 26.09 17.04
C PRO A 174 -20.34 25.35 17.65
#